data_AF-A0A926UWR1-F1
#
_entry.id   AF-A0A926UWR1-F1
#
_cell.length_a   1.000
_cell.length_b   1.000
_cell.length_c   1.000
_cell.angle_alpha   90.00
_cell.angle_beta   90.00
_cell.angle_gamma   90.00
#
_symmetry.space_group_name_H-M   'P 1'
#
loop_
_entity.id
_entity.type
_entity.pdbx_description
1 polymer ?
#
loop_
_entity_poly.entity_id
_entity_poly.type
_entity_poly.pdbx_seq_one_letter_code
_entity_poly.pdbx_strand_id
1 'polypeptide(L)'
;MNGKEIATFIHPYRVGRVPRHLWVTGDDQESRFGKLGREYKQIAFDKKVFAQDSTIEWVTPGHPLFECVRTEVLKQTEQDVQRGAVFYDLQRAQPARLDVYAAVFQDGRGNKLHERLYVVQTELDGTLSIKQPTIFLDLIPAVGQTSCLSNPQKQQQMSSQMEDLGQDVRATIPDGDNLPDRIGLEQFLIETELNGFLVEVQQARAKEIKIISDHMQISLLAIINRLQIQYGELFDKKESGSEETGLDGRLKQSDDRLNELNTRLDRRRVELKQENNCTIAAIVPKGRAWVLPHPDRYAPDIAPMVSNAEIERIAVEVVIAYEEAQGWQVESVESENRGFDLISRKYHAEDPKTAIAVKFIEVKGRSQVGEVALTDNEYRTAKRLNEDYWLYVVFNCATQPEVHPIQDPAKLDWEAVMRIKHYQVGADQILLANQGDN
;
A
#
# COMPACT_ATOMS: atom_id res chain seq x y z
N MET A 1 -14.06 22.94 -25.77
CA MET A 1 -15.05 23.50 -24.83
C MET A 1 -14.58 23.17 -23.43
N ASN A 2 -14.58 24.16 -22.54
CA ASN A 2 -14.07 24.06 -21.17
C ASN A 2 -14.79 22.95 -20.38
N GLY A 3 -14.07 21.86 -20.11
CA GLY A 3 -14.48 20.88 -19.11
C GLY A 3 -14.44 21.55 -17.74
N LYS A 4 -15.61 21.99 -17.25
CA LYS A 4 -15.75 22.42 -15.86
C LYS A 4 -15.42 21.22 -14.97
N GLU A 5 -14.41 21.38 -14.14
CA GLU A 5 -14.20 20.59 -12.94
C GLU A 5 -15.56 20.52 -12.21
N ILE A 6 -16.17 19.33 -12.13
CA ILE A 6 -17.37 19.12 -11.34
C ILE A 6 -16.90 19.27 -9.91
N ALA A 7 -17.17 20.44 -9.30
CA ALA A 7 -16.77 20.78 -7.95
C ALA A 7 -16.98 19.57 -7.02
N THR A 8 -15.88 18.98 -6.57
CA THR A 8 -15.90 18.01 -5.48
C THR A 8 -16.58 18.71 -4.33
N PHE A 9 -17.64 18.14 -3.77
CA PHE A 9 -18.41 18.76 -2.68
C PHE A 9 -17.51 18.88 -1.44
N ILE A 10 -16.78 19.99 -1.32
CA ILE A 10 -15.95 20.37 -0.18
C ILE A 10 -16.92 20.89 0.90
N HIS A 11 -17.51 19.98 1.68
CA HIS A 11 -18.48 20.32 2.72
C HIS A 11 -18.16 19.60 4.05
N PRO A 12 -18.47 20.23 5.20
CA PRO A 12 -18.34 19.57 6.50
C PRO A 12 -19.37 18.46 6.70
N TYR A 13 -18.99 17.43 7.43
CA TYR A 13 -19.84 16.31 7.82
C TYR A 13 -20.24 16.42 9.29
N ARG A 14 -21.47 16.01 9.64
CA ARG A 14 -21.94 15.94 11.02
C ARG A 14 -21.86 14.52 11.55
N VAL A 15 -21.07 14.30 12.59
CA VAL A 15 -20.99 13.00 13.30
C VAL A 15 -21.93 12.99 14.50
N GLY A 16 -21.93 14.06 15.29
CA GLY A 16 -22.65 14.13 16.55
C GLY A 16 -21.99 13.28 17.63
N ARG A 17 -22.80 12.64 18.47
CA ARG A 17 -22.31 11.87 19.62
C ARG A 17 -21.60 10.60 19.17
N VAL A 18 -20.41 10.36 19.73
CA VAL A 18 -19.65 9.14 19.44
C VAL A 18 -20.32 7.92 20.10
N PRO A 19 -20.61 6.85 19.34
CA PRO A 19 -21.15 5.61 19.89
C PRO A 19 -20.35 5.07 21.07
N ARG A 20 -21.03 4.59 22.12
CA ARG A 20 -20.39 4.13 23.36
C ARG A 20 -19.42 2.96 23.16
N HIS A 21 -19.67 2.08 22.19
CA HIS A 21 -18.80 0.94 21.93
C HIS A 21 -17.39 1.38 21.48
N LEU A 22 -17.25 2.56 20.86
CA LEU A 22 -15.95 3.11 20.46
C LEU A 22 -15.14 3.67 21.63
N TRP A 23 -15.75 3.87 22.80
CA TRP A 23 -15.10 4.53 23.93
C TRP A 23 -13.97 3.69 24.51
N VAL A 24 -14.19 2.37 24.63
CA VAL A 24 -13.15 1.45 25.13
C VAL A 24 -11.95 1.46 24.20
N THR A 25 -12.18 1.32 22.90
CA THR A 25 -11.11 1.41 21.88
C THR A 25 -10.40 2.77 21.91
N GLY A 26 -11.12 3.86 22.19
CA GLY A 26 -10.51 5.20 22.35
C GLY A 26 -9.64 5.34 23.60
N ASP A 27 -10.08 4.81 24.73
CA ASP A 27 -9.33 4.85 25.99
C ASP A 27 -8.05 3.98 25.85
N ASP A 28 -8.13 2.81 25.20
CA ASP A 28 -6.99 1.92 24.92
C ASP A 28 -5.92 2.59 24.02
N GLN A 29 -6.31 3.55 23.19
CA GLN A 29 -5.46 4.18 22.19
C GLN A 29 -5.05 5.63 22.52
N GLU A 30 -5.48 6.15 23.67
CA GLU A 30 -5.26 7.55 24.07
C GLU A 30 -3.78 7.91 24.10
N SER A 31 -2.92 7.00 24.59
CA SER A 31 -1.47 7.22 24.65
C SER A 31 -0.81 7.41 23.28
N ARG A 32 -1.43 6.92 22.20
CA ARG A 32 -0.86 6.92 20.84
C ARG A 32 -1.47 8.00 19.95
N PHE A 33 -2.78 8.20 20.04
CA PHE A 33 -3.52 9.07 19.11
C PHE A 33 -4.16 10.26 19.80
N GLY A 34 -4.11 10.31 21.14
CA GLY A 34 -4.78 11.33 21.94
C GLY A 34 -6.21 10.93 22.30
N LYS A 35 -6.85 11.80 23.07
CA LYS A 35 -8.15 11.53 23.70
C LYS A 35 -9.29 11.54 22.70
N LEU A 36 -10.12 10.48 22.70
CA LEU A 36 -11.34 10.42 21.91
C LEU A 36 -12.41 11.39 22.47
N GLY A 37 -12.82 12.36 21.65
CA GLY A 37 -13.97 13.21 21.92
C GLY A 37 -15.27 12.40 22.09
N ARG A 38 -16.15 12.82 23.00
CA ARG A 38 -17.46 12.18 23.20
C ARG A 38 -18.50 12.62 22.16
N GLU A 39 -18.24 13.73 21.48
CA GLU A 39 -19.05 14.29 20.41
C GLU A 39 -18.15 15.03 19.41
N TYR A 40 -18.46 14.92 18.13
CA TYR A 40 -17.84 15.69 17.05
C TYR A 40 -18.95 16.37 16.25
N LYS A 41 -19.09 17.69 16.42
CA LYS A 41 -20.19 18.45 15.79
C LYS A 41 -20.05 18.46 14.28
N GLN A 42 -18.91 18.93 13.79
CA GLN A 42 -18.57 18.98 12.38
C GLN A 42 -17.15 18.47 12.19
N ILE A 43 -16.96 17.63 11.17
CA ILE A 43 -15.66 17.14 10.74
C ILE A 43 -15.42 17.45 9.27
N ALA A 44 -14.17 17.51 8.87
CA ALA A 44 -13.75 17.56 7.48
C ALA A 44 -12.55 16.65 7.22
N PHE A 45 -12.42 16.19 5.97
CA PHE A 45 -11.27 15.41 5.51
C PHE A 45 -10.31 16.24 4.64
N ASP A 46 -10.82 17.28 3.98
CA ASP A 46 -10.02 18.23 3.21
C ASP A 46 -9.54 19.39 4.09
N LYS A 47 -8.22 19.61 4.10
CA LYS A 47 -7.56 20.70 4.82
C LYS A 47 -8.09 22.09 4.43
N LYS A 48 -8.58 22.25 3.20
CA LYS A 48 -9.15 23.52 2.72
C LYS A 48 -10.44 23.91 3.46
N VAL A 49 -11.25 22.93 3.88
CA VAL A 49 -12.47 23.19 4.68
C VAL A 49 -12.09 23.73 6.06
N PHE A 50 -11.13 23.07 6.71
CA PHE A 50 -10.64 23.47 8.03
C PHE A 50 -10.03 24.88 8.02
N ALA A 51 -9.34 25.26 6.95
CA ALA A 51 -8.75 26.59 6.82
C ALA A 51 -9.81 27.71 6.74
N GLN A 52 -11.04 27.39 6.34
CA GLN A 52 -12.14 28.36 6.27
C GLN A 52 -12.88 28.50 7.60
N ASP A 53 -12.95 27.42 8.40
CA ASP A 53 -13.58 27.41 9.71
C ASP A 53 -12.82 26.50 10.68
N SER A 54 -12.12 27.13 11.64
CA SER A 54 -11.32 26.43 12.64
C SER A 54 -12.15 25.72 13.72
N THR A 55 -13.48 25.85 13.72
CA THR A 55 -14.36 25.12 14.62
C THR A 55 -14.67 23.70 14.14
N ILE A 56 -14.32 23.38 12.90
CA ILE A 56 -14.47 22.06 12.30
C ILE A 56 -13.28 21.20 12.71
N GLU A 57 -13.51 19.94 13.06
CA GLU A 57 -12.44 18.99 13.35
C GLU A 57 -11.88 18.39 12.07
N TRP A 58 -10.58 18.56 11.83
CA TRP A 58 -9.92 17.98 10.67
C TRP A 58 -9.50 16.54 10.96
N VAL A 59 -10.29 15.59 10.47
CA VAL A 59 -10.10 14.17 10.74
C VAL A 59 -9.21 13.55 9.67
N THR A 60 -8.04 13.07 10.08
CA THR A 60 -7.04 12.42 9.23
C THR A 60 -6.56 11.11 9.87
N PRO A 61 -5.80 10.26 9.16
CA PRO A 61 -5.03 9.22 9.82
C PRO A 61 -4.23 9.77 11.01
N GLY A 62 -4.25 9.05 12.14
CA GLY A 62 -3.71 9.49 13.42
C GLY A 62 -4.65 10.29 14.31
N HIS A 63 -5.79 10.78 13.81
CA HIS A 63 -6.80 11.44 14.64
C HIS A 63 -7.56 10.40 15.51
N PRO A 64 -7.85 10.68 16.80
CA PRO A 64 -8.51 9.71 17.70
C PRO A 64 -9.77 9.06 17.13
N LEU A 65 -10.68 9.86 16.55
CA LEU A 65 -11.91 9.35 15.94
C LEU A 65 -11.62 8.39 14.77
N PHE A 66 -10.68 8.74 13.90
CA PHE A 66 -10.34 7.93 12.74
C PHE A 66 -9.76 6.58 13.18
N GLU A 67 -8.79 6.61 14.09
CA GLU A 67 -8.10 5.40 14.56
C GLU A 67 -9.03 4.47 15.36
N CYS A 68 -9.96 5.04 16.14
CA CYS A 68 -10.97 4.25 16.83
C CYS A 68 -11.88 3.52 15.85
N VAL A 69 -12.45 4.24 14.87
CA VAL A 69 -13.33 3.64 13.86
C VAL A 69 -12.57 2.60 13.04
N ARG A 70 -11.34 2.91 12.59
CA ARG A 70 -10.49 1.96 11.85
C ARG A 70 -10.25 0.68 12.65
N THR A 71 -9.87 0.82 13.92
CA THR A 71 -9.58 -0.32 14.79
C THR A 71 -10.84 -1.15 15.05
N GLU A 72 -11.96 -0.49 15.31
CA GLU A 72 -13.22 -1.17 15.59
C GLU A 72 -13.73 -1.92 14.35
N VAL A 73 -13.69 -1.31 13.18
CA VAL A 73 -14.06 -1.96 11.92
C VAL A 73 -13.20 -3.20 11.70
N LEU A 74 -11.87 -3.09 11.88
CA LEU A 74 -10.97 -4.23 11.73
C LEU A 74 -11.29 -5.37 12.71
N LYS A 75 -11.57 -5.05 13.98
CA LYS A 75 -11.99 -6.04 14.99
C LYS A 75 -13.29 -6.74 14.59
N GLN A 76 -14.27 -5.97 14.10
CA GLN A 76 -15.58 -6.51 13.72
C GLN A 76 -15.50 -7.40 12.49
N THR A 77 -14.63 -7.07 11.53
CA THR A 77 -14.48 -7.83 10.28
C THR A 77 -13.45 -8.96 10.36
N GLU A 78 -12.73 -9.12 11.49
CA GLU A 78 -11.61 -10.06 11.57
C GLU A 78 -12.01 -11.50 11.20
N GLN A 79 -13.17 -11.97 11.68
CA GLN A 79 -13.68 -13.30 11.34
C GLN A 79 -14.02 -13.46 9.86
N ASP A 80 -14.59 -12.42 9.23
CA ASP A 80 -14.89 -12.42 7.80
C ASP A 80 -13.61 -12.49 6.96
N VAL A 81 -12.59 -11.72 7.35
CA VAL A 81 -11.28 -11.74 6.68
C VAL A 81 -10.59 -13.09 6.86
N GLN A 82 -10.71 -13.73 8.04
CA GLN A 82 -10.19 -15.08 8.30
C GLN A 82 -10.92 -16.17 7.51
N ARG A 83 -12.23 -16.03 7.32
CA ARG A 83 -13.01 -16.93 6.45
C ARG A 83 -12.56 -16.87 5.00
N GLY A 84 -12.09 -15.70 4.58
CA GLY A 84 -11.56 -15.44 3.25
C GLY A 84 -12.62 -14.99 2.25
N ALA A 85 -12.14 -14.63 1.06
CA ALA A 85 -12.96 -14.04 0.01
C ALA A 85 -12.79 -14.78 -1.33
N VAL A 86 -13.72 -14.51 -2.26
CA VAL A 86 -13.62 -14.97 -3.65
C VAL A 86 -13.69 -13.76 -4.57
N PHE A 87 -12.74 -13.70 -5.49
CA PHE A 87 -12.67 -12.69 -6.53
C PHE A 87 -12.64 -13.35 -7.91
N TYR A 88 -12.97 -12.56 -8.92
CA TYR A 88 -12.77 -12.87 -10.33
C TYR A 88 -11.66 -12.01 -10.91
N ASP A 89 -10.92 -12.59 -11.85
CA ASP A 89 -9.94 -11.90 -12.68
C ASP A 89 -10.23 -12.21 -14.15
N LEU A 90 -10.29 -11.16 -14.97
CA LEU A 90 -10.56 -11.27 -16.39
C LEU A 90 -9.39 -11.94 -17.14
N GLN A 91 -8.16 -11.67 -16.71
CA GLN A 91 -6.94 -12.06 -17.40
C GLN A 91 -6.55 -13.51 -17.08
N ARG A 92 -6.93 -14.03 -15.92
CA ARG A 92 -6.58 -15.40 -15.53
C ARG A 92 -7.43 -16.45 -16.22
N ALA A 93 -6.76 -17.53 -16.65
CA ALA A 93 -7.40 -18.72 -17.19
C ALA A 93 -7.58 -19.84 -16.16
N GLN A 94 -6.79 -19.82 -15.09
CA GLN A 94 -6.85 -20.81 -14.01
C GLN A 94 -7.02 -20.11 -12.64
N PRO A 95 -7.66 -20.78 -11.67
CA PRO A 95 -7.73 -20.29 -10.30
C PRO A 95 -6.35 -20.10 -9.66
N ALA A 96 -6.26 -19.14 -8.74
CA ALA A 96 -5.10 -18.97 -7.86
C ALA A 96 -5.55 -18.60 -6.44
N ARG A 97 -4.74 -18.93 -5.44
CA ARG A 97 -4.97 -18.55 -4.05
C ARG A 97 -4.05 -17.41 -3.65
N LEU A 98 -4.59 -16.41 -2.97
CA LEU A 98 -3.84 -15.30 -2.40
C LEU A 98 -3.85 -15.43 -0.87
N ASP A 99 -2.67 -15.44 -0.26
CA ASP A 99 -2.46 -15.43 1.18
C ASP A 99 -1.81 -14.10 1.58
N VAL A 100 -2.48 -13.31 2.42
CA VAL A 100 -2.06 -11.97 2.80
C VAL A 100 -1.39 -12.00 4.17
N TYR A 101 -0.19 -11.42 4.28
CA TYR A 101 0.59 -11.36 5.51
C TYR A 101 0.99 -9.92 5.83
N ALA A 102 1.06 -9.58 7.12
CA ALA A 102 1.80 -8.41 7.60
C ALA A 102 3.10 -8.87 8.25
N ALA A 103 4.24 -8.41 7.73
CA ALA A 103 5.54 -8.65 8.36
C ALA A 103 5.95 -7.43 9.19
N VAL A 104 6.37 -7.68 10.42
CA VAL A 104 6.80 -6.66 11.38
C VAL A 104 8.31 -6.76 11.57
N PHE A 105 9.00 -5.64 11.46
CA PHE A 105 10.43 -5.52 11.69
C PHE A 105 10.66 -4.67 12.93
N GLN A 106 11.53 -5.11 13.83
CA GLN A 106 11.80 -4.42 15.09
C GLN A 106 13.30 -4.31 15.37
N ASP A 107 13.67 -3.43 16.28
CA ASP A 107 15.02 -3.36 16.84
C ASP A 107 15.18 -4.24 18.09
N GLY A 108 16.40 -4.29 18.65
CA GLY A 108 16.73 -5.07 19.84
C GLY A 108 16.11 -4.54 21.13
N ARG A 109 15.41 -3.39 21.07
CA ARG A 109 14.61 -2.84 22.17
C ARG A 109 13.12 -3.16 22.02
N GLY A 110 12.72 -3.82 20.93
CA GLY A 110 11.33 -4.12 20.62
C GLY A 110 10.56 -2.96 19.98
N ASN A 111 11.25 -1.89 19.57
CA ASN A 111 10.61 -0.81 18.83
C ASN A 111 10.32 -1.31 17.41
N LYS A 112 9.06 -1.19 16.99
CA LYS A 112 8.65 -1.50 15.62
C LYS A 112 9.24 -0.46 14.66
N LEU A 113 10.12 -0.91 13.78
CA LEU A 113 10.76 -0.10 12.76
C LEU A 113 9.91 -0.01 11.50
N HIS A 114 9.38 -1.15 11.05
CA HIS A 114 8.54 -1.24 9.85
C HIS A 114 7.44 -2.28 10.03
N GLU A 115 6.34 -2.08 9.30
CA GLU A 115 5.27 -3.04 9.11
C GLU A 115 4.83 -2.95 7.66
N ARG A 116 4.84 -4.08 6.94
CA ARG A 116 4.51 -4.13 5.51
C ARG A 116 3.55 -5.28 5.23
N LEU A 117 2.66 -5.06 4.27
CA LEU A 117 1.77 -6.10 3.74
C LEU A 117 2.44 -6.79 2.56
N TYR A 118 2.30 -8.11 2.51
CA TYR A 118 2.75 -8.98 1.43
C TYR A 118 1.60 -9.90 1.02
N VAL A 119 1.54 -10.22 -0.27
CA VAL A 119 0.59 -11.20 -0.80
C VAL A 119 1.41 -12.32 -1.43
N VAL A 120 1.23 -13.54 -0.94
CA VAL A 120 1.77 -14.75 -1.57
C VAL A 120 0.68 -15.32 -2.46
N GLN A 121 0.95 -15.40 -3.76
CA GLN A 121 0.08 -16.06 -4.73
C GLN A 121 0.54 -17.50 -4.92
N THR A 122 -0.40 -18.43 -4.82
CA THR A 122 -0.21 -19.86 -5.05
C THR A 122 -1.06 -20.30 -6.25
N GLU A 123 -0.41 -20.78 -7.30
CA GLU A 123 -1.07 -21.42 -8.44
C GLU A 123 -1.55 -22.84 -8.08
N LEU A 124 -2.45 -23.42 -8.89
CA LEU A 124 -2.97 -24.77 -8.63
C LEU A 124 -1.91 -25.88 -8.69
N ASP A 125 -0.78 -25.65 -9.35
CA ASP A 125 0.36 -26.57 -9.38
C ASP A 125 1.29 -26.42 -8.17
N GLY A 126 0.99 -25.49 -7.26
CA GLY A 126 1.78 -25.18 -6.06
C GLY A 126 2.87 -24.13 -6.28
N THR A 127 3.01 -23.58 -7.49
CA THR A 127 3.97 -22.50 -7.77
C THR A 127 3.64 -21.26 -6.94
N LEU A 128 4.67 -20.68 -6.32
CA LEU A 128 4.55 -19.52 -5.44
C LEU A 128 5.16 -18.27 -6.09
N SER A 129 4.51 -17.13 -5.91
CA SER A 129 5.04 -15.81 -6.28
C SER A 129 4.61 -14.76 -5.27
N ILE A 130 5.38 -13.67 -5.17
CA ILE A 130 5.06 -12.53 -4.29
C ILE A 130 4.42 -11.43 -5.13
N LYS A 131 3.31 -10.88 -4.63
CA LYS A 131 2.56 -9.81 -5.25
C LYS A 131 2.44 -8.62 -4.30
N GLN A 132 2.42 -7.42 -4.87
CA GLN A 132 2.06 -6.23 -4.11
C GLN A 132 0.57 -6.28 -3.71
N PRO A 133 0.18 -5.74 -2.53
CA PRO A 133 -1.21 -5.68 -2.10
C PRO A 133 -2.15 -4.93 -3.07
N THR A 134 -1.59 -4.13 -3.98
CA THR A 134 -2.32 -3.48 -5.07
C THR A 134 -3.00 -4.45 -6.02
N ILE A 135 -2.61 -5.74 -6.05
CA ILE A 135 -3.31 -6.78 -6.82
C ILE A 135 -4.82 -6.78 -6.61
N PHE A 136 -5.30 -6.47 -5.39
CA PHE A 136 -6.73 -6.46 -5.09
C PHE A 136 -7.51 -5.34 -5.80
N LEU A 137 -6.85 -4.31 -6.35
CA LEU A 137 -7.49 -3.26 -7.13
C LEU A 137 -7.93 -3.75 -8.51
N ASP A 138 -7.26 -4.79 -9.02
CA ASP A 138 -7.52 -5.36 -10.35
C ASP A 138 -8.51 -6.53 -10.31
N LEU A 139 -8.96 -6.90 -9.10
CA LEU A 139 -9.83 -8.03 -8.84
C LEU A 139 -11.28 -7.62 -8.63
N ILE A 140 -12.21 -8.43 -9.13
CA ILE A 140 -13.65 -8.18 -9.04
C ILE A 140 -14.24 -9.06 -7.93
N PRO A 141 -14.85 -8.51 -6.85
CA PRO A 141 -15.45 -9.33 -5.80
C PRO A 141 -16.59 -10.22 -6.35
N ALA A 142 -16.61 -11.50 -5.99
CA ALA A 142 -17.66 -12.42 -6.43
C ALA A 142 -19.03 -12.10 -5.81
N VAL A 143 -19.03 -11.56 -4.58
CA VAL A 143 -20.23 -11.14 -3.85
C VAL A 143 -20.66 -9.75 -4.36
N GLY A 144 -21.28 -9.76 -5.53
CA GLY A 144 -21.74 -8.59 -6.28
C GLY A 144 -22.46 -8.97 -7.58
N GLN A 145 -22.24 -10.22 -8.05
CA GLN A 145 -22.86 -10.76 -9.27
C GLN A 145 -24.18 -11.52 -9.05
N THR A 146 -24.71 -11.60 -7.83
CA THR A 146 -26.03 -12.25 -7.63
C THR A 146 -27.20 -11.45 -8.23
N SER A 147 -26.99 -10.17 -8.58
CA SER A 147 -28.00 -9.33 -9.24
C SER A 147 -27.95 -9.35 -10.77
N CYS A 148 -26.93 -9.93 -11.40
CA CYS A 148 -26.80 -9.94 -12.88
C CYS A 148 -27.33 -11.20 -13.57
N LEU A 149 -27.87 -12.18 -12.82
CA LEU A 149 -28.48 -13.39 -13.39
C LEU A 149 -30.01 -13.35 -13.54
N SER A 150 -30.64 -12.19 -13.35
CA SER A 150 -32.09 -12.07 -13.52
C SER A 150 -32.42 -11.13 -14.67
N ASN A 151 -32.43 -11.67 -15.89
CA ASN A 151 -33.36 -11.21 -16.91
C ASN A 151 -34.54 -12.20 -16.96
N PRO A 152 -35.66 -11.93 -16.26
CA PRO A 152 -36.78 -12.88 -16.17
C PRO A 152 -37.48 -13.14 -17.51
N GLN A 153 -37.23 -12.33 -18.54
CA GLN A 153 -37.91 -12.46 -19.83
C GLN A 153 -37.24 -13.39 -20.85
N LYS A 154 -36.02 -13.90 -20.57
CA LYS A 154 -35.42 -14.97 -21.40
C LYS A 154 -35.62 -16.38 -20.85
N GLN A 155 -36.31 -16.54 -19.72
CA GLN A 155 -36.58 -17.85 -19.11
C GLN A 155 -37.81 -18.58 -19.68
N GLN A 156 -38.62 -17.95 -20.54
CA GLN A 156 -39.84 -18.58 -21.10
C GLN A 156 -39.78 -18.93 -22.59
N GLN A 157 -38.64 -18.72 -23.27
CA GLN A 157 -38.47 -19.09 -24.69
C GLN A 157 -37.28 -20.01 -24.99
N MET A 158 -36.77 -20.72 -23.98
CA MET A 158 -35.76 -21.77 -24.17
C MET A 158 -36.06 -23.05 -23.36
N SER A 159 -37.35 -23.33 -23.07
CA SER A 159 -37.77 -24.54 -22.36
C SER A 159 -38.07 -25.73 -23.27
N SER A 160 -37.50 -25.80 -24.47
CA SER A 160 -37.67 -26.97 -25.33
C SER A 160 -36.50 -27.15 -26.31
N GLN A 161 -35.26 -27.20 -25.80
CA GLN A 161 -34.08 -27.81 -26.46
C GLN A 161 -32.77 -27.60 -25.66
N MET A 162 -32.74 -27.86 -24.36
CA MET A 162 -31.47 -28.03 -23.60
C MET A 162 -31.68 -28.97 -22.42
N GLU A 163 -31.88 -30.26 -22.71
CA GLU A 163 -31.84 -31.35 -21.71
C GLU A 163 -30.52 -32.14 -21.76
N ASP A 164 -29.48 -31.63 -22.41
CA ASP A 164 -28.15 -32.26 -22.43
C ASP A 164 -27.08 -31.18 -22.23
N LEU A 165 -26.17 -31.41 -21.27
CA LEU A 165 -25.19 -30.46 -20.68
C LEU A 165 -25.73 -29.56 -19.55
N GLY A 166 -26.16 -30.19 -18.46
CA GLY A 166 -26.28 -29.51 -17.17
C GLY A 166 -24.91 -29.06 -16.65
N GLN A 167 -24.69 -27.75 -16.58
CA GLN A 167 -23.68 -27.15 -15.69
C GLN A 167 -24.12 -25.71 -15.34
N ASP A 168 -24.70 -25.57 -14.15
CA ASP A 168 -24.70 -24.30 -13.42
C ASP A 168 -23.23 -23.87 -13.26
N VAL A 169 -22.76 -22.90 -14.04
CA VAL A 169 -21.39 -22.34 -13.93
C VAL A 169 -21.34 -21.37 -12.74
N ARG A 170 -21.63 -21.85 -11.53
CA ARG A 170 -21.00 -21.30 -10.33
C ARG A 170 -19.61 -21.91 -10.32
N ALA A 171 -18.60 -21.14 -10.70
CA ALA A 171 -17.21 -21.60 -10.68
C ALA A 171 -16.93 -22.30 -9.34
N THR A 172 -16.74 -23.63 -9.40
CA THR A 172 -16.49 -24.44 -8.22
C THR A 172 -15.17 -23.98 -7.62
N ILE A 173 -15.20 -23.52 -6.37
CA ILE A 173 -13.98 -23.12 -5.65
C ILE A 173 -13.11 -24.39 -5.54
N PRO A 174 -11.84 -24.36 -5.98
CA PRO A 174 -10.99 -25.55 -5.90
C PRO A 174 -10.75 -25.99 -4.46
N ASP A 175 -10.60 -27.30 -4.27
CA ASP A 175 -10.11 -27.85 -3.00
C ASP A 175 -8.63 -27.48 -2.83
N GLY A 176 -8.31 -26.87 -1.69
CA GLY A 176 -6.98 -26.32 -1.41
C GLY A 176 -5.98 -27.31 -0.80
N ASP A 177 -6.31 -28.60 -0.76
CA ASP A 177 -5.63 -29.62 0.06
C ASP A 177 -4.19 -29.90 -0.41
N ASN A 178 -3.90 -29.71 -1.70
CA ASN A 178 -2.56 -29.93 -2.28
C ASN A 178 -1.70 -28.67 -2.30
N LEU A 179 -2.21 -27.53 -1.81
CA LEU A 179 -1.47 -26.28 -1.79
C LEU A 179 -0.58 -26.20 -0.54
N PRO A 180 0.56 -25.46 -0.59
CA PRO A 180 1.42 -25.27 0.56
C PRO A 180 0.64 -24.78 1.79
N ASP A 181 1.02 -25.35 2.93
CA ASP A 181 0.48 -24.95 4.22
C ASP A 181 1.05 -23.60 4.65
N ARG A 182 0.57 -23.09 5.78
CA ARG A 182 0.99 -21.78 6.28
C ARG A 182 2.49 -21.71 6.54
N ILE A 183 3.12 -22.79 7.01
CA ILE A 183 4.54 -22.82 7.33
C ILE A 183 5.37 -22.70 6.06
N GLY A 184 5.00 -23.44 5.00
CA GLY A 184 5.65 -23.36 3.70
C GLY A 184 5.56 -21.97 3.07
N LEU A 185 4.39 -21.32 3.18
CA LEU A 185 4.20 -19.95 2.68
C LEU A 185 5.03 -18.91 3.44
N GLU A 186 5.08 -19.01 4.78
CA GLU A 186 5.89 -18.11 5.61
C GLU A 186 7.39 -18.29 5.32
N GLN A 187 7.86 -19.53 5.14
CA GLN A 187 9.26 -19.80 4.77
C GLN A 187 9.60 -19.21 3.40
N PHE A 188 8.76 -19.43 2.39
CA PHE A 188 8.93 -18.84 1.06
C PHE A 188 9.01 -17.31 1.12
N LEU A 189 8.14 -16.67 1.91
CA LEU A 189 8.13 -15.22 2.08
C LEU A 189 9.42 -14.70 2.75
N ILE A 190 9.92 -15.42 3.77
CA ILE A 190 11.18 -15.08 4.45
C ILE A 190 12.36 -15.13 3.48
N GLU A 191 12.49 -16.23 2.74
CA GLU A 191 13.63 -16.50 1.87
C GLU A 191 13.66 -15.58 0.66
N THR A 192 12.50 -15.30 0.08
CA THR A 192 12.39 -14.54 -1.18
C THR A 192 12.46 -13.03 -0.97
N GLU A 193 11.86 -12.50 0.10
CA GLU A 193 11.62 -11.05 0.23
C GLU A 193 12.02 -10.47 1.60
N LEU A 194 11.59 -11.08 2.71
CA LEU A 194 11.76 -10.45 4.03
C LEU A 194 13.23 -10.35 4.46
N ASN A 195 14.07 -11.32 4.13
CA ASN A 195 15.50 -11.26 4.43
C ASN A 195 16.20 -10.13 3.67
N GLY A 196 15.85 -9.93 2.39
CA GLY A 196 16.36 -8.82 1.59
C GLY A 196 15.96 -7.47 2.20
N PHE A 197 14.67 -7.31 2.53
CA PHE A 197 14.19 -6.09 3.15
C PHE A 197 14.76 -5.87 4.57
N LEU A 198 15.01 -6.93 5.35
CA LEU A 198 15.68 -6.82 6.65
C LEU A 198 17.09 -6.20 6.51
N VAL A 199 17.84 -6.57 5.47
CA VAL A 199 19.15 -5.98 5.21
C VAL A 199 19.04 -4.47 4.93
N GLU A 200 18.04 -4.03 4.17
CA GLU A 200 17.78 -2.60 3.94
C GLU A 200 17.46 -1.86 5.25
N VAL A 201 16.59 -2.45 6.08
CA VAL A 201 16.22 -1.90 7.40
C VAL A 201 17.46 -1.77 8.29
N GLN A 202 18.31 -2.79 8.33
CA GLN A 202 19.56 -2.79 9.10
C GLN A 202 20.53 -1.70 8.60
N GLN A 203 20.67 -1.53 7.29
CA GLN A 203 21.53 -0.49 6.72
C GLN A 203 21.02 0.92 7.03
N ALA A 204 19.71 1.16 6.91
CA ALA A 204 19.10 2.43 7.25
C ALA A 204 19.26 2.75 8.74
N ARG A 205 18.98 1.78 9.61
CA ARG A 205 19.12 1.90 11.07
C ARG A 205 20.57 2.17 11.49
N ALA A 206 21.55 1.49 10.89
CA ALA A 206 22.96 1.71 11.18
C ALA A 206 23.41 3.14 10.82
N LYS A 207 22.94 3.70 9.70
CA LYS A 207 23.22 5.10 9.32
C LYS A 207 22.63 6.08 10.33
N GLU A 208 21.37 5.90 10.72
CA GLU A 208 20.69 6.74 11.71
C GLU A 208 21.40 6.70 13.06
N ILE A 209 21.73 5.50 13.56
CA ILE A 209 22.43 5.30 14.83
C ILE A 209 23.81 5.94 14.82
N LYS A 210 24.54 5.85 13.70
CA LYS A 210 25.83 6.51 13.57
C LYS A 210 25.69 8.03 13.76
N ILE A 211 24.73 8.66 13.08
CA ILE A 211 24.48 10.11 13.20
C ILE A 211 24.14 10.48 14.65
N ILE A 212 23.22 9.73 15.28
CA ILE A 212 22.81 9.98 16.66
C ILE A 212 23.97 9.80 17.63
N SER A 213 24.74 8.72 17.46
CA SER A 213 25.90 8.40 18.30
C SER A 213 26.97 9.48 18.20
N ASP A 214 27.35 9.89 16.98
CA ASP A 214 28.38 10.90 16.75
C ASP A 214 27.99 12.23 17.43
N HIS A 215 26.75 12.71 17.20
CA HIS A 215 26.26 13.94 17.82
C HIS A 215 26.18 13.84 19.35
N MET A 216 25.62 12.75 19.87
CA MET A 216 25.47 12.52 21.31
C MET A 216 26.83 12.48 22.01
N GLN A 217 27.80 11.77 21.45
CA GLN A 217 29.14 11.65 22.03
C GLN A 217 29.82 13.02 22.10
N ILE A 218 29.82 13.78 21.01
CA ILE A 218 30.40 15.14 20.99
C ILE A 218 29.74 16.02 22.06
N SER A 219 28.40 16.06 22.09
CA SER A 219 27.65 16.94 22.99
C SER A 219 27.85 16.57 24.46
N LEU A 220 27.65 15.30 24.85
CA LEU A 220 27.77 14.87 26.24
C LEU A 220 29.21 14.93 26.75
N LEU A 221 30.20 14.51 25.95
CA LEU A 221 31.60 14.57 26.36
C LEU A 221 32.08 16.02 26.53
N ALA A 222 31.62 16.94 25.68
CA ALA A 222 31.95 18.36 25.82
C ALA A 222 31.39 18.96 27.13
N ILE A 223 30.16 18.59 27.51
CA ILE A 223 29.54 19.04 28.78
C ILE A 223 30.25 18.41 29.98
N ILE A 224 30.53 17.10 29.93
CA ILE A 224 31.25 16.37 30.99
C ILE A 224 32.63 16.99 31.20
N ASN A 225 33.39 17.22 30.13
CA ASN A 225 34.73 17.83 30.21
C ASN A 225 34.66 19.21 30.89
N ARG A 226 33.73 20.07 30.46
CA ARG A 226 33.55 21.40 31.08
C ARG A 226 33.25 21.31 32.58
N LEU A 227 32.38 20.39 32.99
CA LEU A 227 32.04 20.18 34.40
C LEU A 227 33.20 19.57 35.19
N GLN A 228 34.01 18.70 34.58
CA GLN A 228 35.22 18.15 35.22
C GLN A 228 36.26 19.23 35.50
N ILE A 229 36.46 20.18 34.57
CA ILE A 229 37.34 21.34 34.79
C ILE A 229 36.81 22.18 35.96
N GLN A 230 35.52 22.53 35.96
CA GLN A 230 34.90 23.30 37.05
C GLN A 230 34.97 22.59 38.41
N TYR A 231 34.78 21.27 38.41
CA TYR A 231 34.92 20.45 39.61
C TYR A 231 36.35 20.49 40.14
N GLY A 232 37.35 20.35 39.26
CA GLY A 232 38.77 20.47 39.63
C GLY A 232 39.11 21.82 40.25
N GLU A 233 38.66 22.92 39.65
CA GLU A 233 38.85 24.27 40.20
C GLU A 233 38.23 24.43 41.59
N LEU A 234 37.03 23.88 41.81
CA LEU A 234 36.37 23.87 43.11
C LEU A 234 37.11 23.00 44.14
N PHE A 235 37.66 21.87 43.68
CA PHE A 235 38.39 20.93 44.51
C PHE A 235 39.73 21.54 44.97
N ASP A 236 40.48 22.16 44.06
CA ASP A 236 41.74 22.84 44.36
C ASP A 236 41.53 23.99 45.37
N LYS A 237 40.44 24.76 45.20
CA LYS A 237 40.06 25.80 46.19
C LYS A 237 39.82 25.21 47.58
N LYS A 238 39.16 24.05 47.65
CA LYS A 238 38.89 23.36 48.92
C LYS A 238 40.19 22.88 49.56
N GLU A 239 41.08 22.26 48.80
CA GLU A 239 42.38 21.80 49.30
C GLU A 239 43.28 22.96 49.74
N SER A 240 43.23 24.10 49.05
CA SER A 240 43.97 25.30 49.43
C SER A 240 43.47 25.98 50.72
N GLY A 241 42.39 25.47 51.33
CA GLY A 241 41.84 25.99 52.59
C GLY A 241 40.96 27.23 52.42
N SER A 242 40.33 27.42 51.25
CA SER A 242 39.45 28.57 50.99
C SER A 242 38.25 28.63 51.95
N GLU A 243 37.96 29.82 52.47
CA GLU A 243 36.78 30.11 53.32
C GLU A 243 35.52 30.49 52.51
N GLU A 244 35.51 30.27 51.18
CA GLU A 244 34.36 30.58 50.31
C GLU A 244 33.10 29.82 50.79
N THR A 245 32.04 30.56 51.12
CA THR A 245 30.81 29.96 51.67
C THR A 245 30.09 29.11 50.62
N GLY A 246 29.64 27.91 51.01
CA GLY A 246 28.86 27.02 50.12
C GLY A 246 29.70 26.20 49.14
N LEU A 247 31.03 26.19 49.27
CA LEU A 247 31.95 25.42 48.43
C LEU A 247 31.61 23.91 48.41
N ASP A 248 31.34 23.31 49.58
CA ASP A 248 30.97 21.90 49.70
C ASP A 248 29.67 21.56 48.96
N GLY A 249 28.67 22.45 49.02
CA GLY A 249 27.40 22.26 48.31
C GLY A 249 27.58 22.30 46.80
N ARG A 250 28.40 23.23 46.29
CA ARG A 250 28.72 23.33 44.86
C ARG A 250 29.54 22.14 44.35
N LEU A 251 30.51 21.67 45.14
CA LEU A 251 31.27 20.45 44.84
C LEU A 251 30.33 19.24 44.70
N LYS A 252 29.45 19.04 45.69
CA LYS A 252 28.47 17.96 45.66
C LYS A 252 27.54 18.06 44.45
N GLN A 253 27.00 19.24 44.16
CA GLN A 253 26.13 19.44 43.00
C GLN A 253 26.84 19.13 41.68
N SER A 254 28.11 19.52 41.55
CA SER A 254 28.91 19.23 40.37
C SER A 254 29.24 17.74 40.23
N ASP A 255 29.57 17.06 41.33
CA ASP A 255 29.79 15.61 41.36
C ASP A 255 28.52 14.83 40.98
N ASP A 256 27.39 15.15 41.62
CA ASP A 256 26.09 14.55 41.32
C ASP A 256 25.75 14.71 39.82
N ARG A 257 26.01 15.90 39.26
CA ARG A 257 25.76 16.17 37.84
C ARG A 257 26.71 15.42 36.90
N LEU A 258 27.98 15.27 37.26
CA LEU A 258 28.94 14.45 36.51
C LEU A 258 28.50 12.98 36.51
N ASN A 259 28.10 12.45 37.65
CA ASN A 259 27.61 11.08 37.79
C ASN A 259 26.34 10.84 36.94
N GLU A 260 25.40 11.79 36.94
CA GLU A 260 24.20 11.74 36.10
C GLU A 260 24.55 11.69 34.60
N LEU A 261 25.44 12.57 34.15
CA LEU A 261 25.82 12.66 32.73
C LEU A 261 26.59 11.44 32.25
N ASN A 262 27.52 10.90 33.06
CA ASN A 262 28.23 9.66 32.74
C ASN A 262 27.26 8.47 32.66
N THR A 263 26.38 8.33 33.65
CA THR A 263 25.33 7.30 33.64
C THR A 263 24.45 7.41 32.39
N ARG A 264 24.06 8.64 32.02
CA ARG A 264 23.28 8.88 30.80
C ARG A 264 24.04 8.51 29.53
N LEU A 265 25.32 8.85 29.44
CA LEU A 265 26.17 8.52 28.29
C LEU A 265 26.29 7.00 28.11
N ASP A 266 26.59 6.28 29.19
CA ASP A 266 26.75 4.83 29.15
C ASP A 266 25.43 4.13 28.83
N ARG A 267 24.34 4.56 29.47
CA ARG A 267 22.99 4.05 29.15
C ARG A 267 22.66 4.26 27.68
N ARG A 268 22.86 5.45 27.13
CA ARG A 268 22.52 5.73 25.72
C ARG A 268 23.41 4.97 24.74
N ARG A 269 24.68 4.71 25.07
CA ARG A 269 25.54 3.83 24.26
C ARG A 269 24.99 2.41 24.20
N VAL A 270 24.56 1.85 25.33
CA VAL A 270 23.95 0.52 25.38
C VAL A 270 22.64 0.48 24.60
N GLU A 271 21.77 1.47 24.80
CA GLU A 271 20.50 1.60 24.07
C GLU A 271 20.73 1.65 22.54
N LEU A 272 21.63 2.51 22.06
CA LEU A 272 21.95 2.61 20.63
C LEU A 272 22.52 1.30 20.07
N LYS A 273 23.30 0.55 20.86
CA LYS A 273 23.77 -0.77 20.45
C LYS A 273 22.62 -1.77 20.28
N GLN A 274 21.61 -1.73 21.15
CA GLN A 274 20.42 -2.57 21.03
C GLN A 274 19.55 -2.14 19.85
N GLU A 275 19.37 -0.83 19.63
CA GLU A 275 18.61 -0.26 18.50
C GLU A 275 19.21 -0.69 17.15
N ASN A 276 20.51 -1.02 17.11
CA ASN A 276 21.18 -1.47 15.89
C ASN A 276 20.86 -2.93 15.51
N ASN A 277 20.33 -3.73 16.44
CA ASN A 277 20.03 -5.13 16.22
C ASN A 277 18.61 -5.27 15.66
N CYS A 278 18.45 -5.29 14.33
CA CYS A 278 17.13 -5.43 13.72
C CYS A 278 16.79 -6.89 13.39
N THR A 279 15.53 -7.28 13.59
CA THR A 279 15.01 -8.62 13.28
C THR A 279 13.61 -8.57 12.65
N ILE A 280 13.21 -9.68 12.00
CA ILE A 280 11.81 -9.96 11.67
C ILE A 280 11.12 -10.41 12.95
N ALA A 281 10.20 -9.61 13.47
CA ALA A 281 9.53 -9.83 14.75
C ALA A 281 8.38 -10.83 14.62
N ALA A 282 7.59 -10.70 13.55
CA ALA A 282 6.39 -11.50 13.33
C ALA A 282 5.99 -11.50 11.85
N ILE A 283 5.37 -12.59 11.43
CA ILE A 283 4.63 -12.71 10.17
C ILE A 283 3.19 -13.06 10.55
N VAL A 284 2.30 -12.09 10.37
CA VAL A 284 0.92 -12.18 10.85
C VAL A 284 -0.01 -12.39 9.65
N PRO A 285 -0.70 -13.54 9.54
CA PRO A 285 -1.69 -13.74 8.49
C PRO A 285 -2.82 -12.75 8.68
N LYS A 286 -3.23 -12.12 7.58
CA LYS A 286 -4.30 -11.14 7.56
C LYS A 286 -5.56 -11.69 6.93
N GLY A 287 -5.44 -12.49 5.87
CA GLY A 287 -6.59 -13.08 5.18
C GLY A 287 -6.16 -13.95 4.02
N ARG A 288 -7.15 -14.59 3.41
CA ARG A 288 -6.97 -15.47 2.25
C ARG A 288 -8.06 -15.21 1.23
N ALA A 289 -7.73 -15.33 -0.05
CA ALA A 289 -8.72 -15.23 -1.11
C ALA A 289 -8.48 -16.24 -2.23
N TRP A 290 -9.56 -16.72 -2.84
CA TRP A 290 -9.52 -17.35 -4.15
C TRP A 290 -9.71 -16.30 -5.22
N VAL A 291 -8.94 -16.42 -6.29
CA VAL A 291 -9.11 -15.65 -7.53
C VAL A 291 -9.46 -16.65 -8.62
N LEU A 292 -10.64 -16.51 -9.20
CA LEU A 292 -11.17 -17.39 -10.23
C LEU A 292 -11.17 -16.67 -11.59
N PRO A 293 -11.10 -17.40 -12.71
CA PRO A 293 -11.37 -16.80 -14.02
C PRO A 293 -12.74 -16.13 -14.04
N HIS A 294 -12.83 -14.92 -14.60
CA HIS A 294 -14.11 -14.24 -14.75
C HIS A 294 -15.06 -15.08 -15.63
N PRO A 295 -16.32 -15.31 -15.22
CA PRO A 295 -17.24 -16.19 -15.95
C PRO A 295 -17.51 -15.71 -17.38
N ASP A 296 -17.62 -14.40 -17.57
CA ASP A 296 -17.90 -13.79 -18.88
C ASP A 296 -16.65 -13.49 -19.72
N ARG A 297 -15.46 -13.99 -19.37
CA ARG A 297 -14.21 -13.62 -20.07
C ARG A 297 -14.20 -13.97 -21.57
N TYR A 298 -15.02 -14.94 -21.98
CA TYR A 298 -15.17 -15.34 -23.37
C TYR A 298 -16.37 -14.69 -24.08
N ALA A 299 -17.13 -13.81 -23.40
CA ALA A 299 -18.23 -13.11 -24.03
C ALA A 299 -17.72 -12.18 -25.14
N PRO A 300 -18.40 -12.05 -26.29
CA PRO A 300 -17.88 -11.27 -27.44
C PRO A 300 -17.50 -9.83 -27.11
N ASP A 301 -18.22 -9.18 -26.20
CA ASP A 301 -17.98 -7.80 -25.80
C ASP A 301 -16.85 -7.63 -24.76
N ILE A 302 -16.33 -8.74 -24.23
CA ILE A 302 -15.33 -8.79 -23.15
C ILE A 302 -14.04 -9.49 -23.63
N ALA A 303 -14.15 -10.49 -24.50
CA ALA A 303 -13.01 -11.25 -25.04
C ALA A 303 -11.89 -10.36 -25.64
N PRO A 304 -12.17 -9.23 -26.32
CA PRO A 304 -11.12 -8.32 -26.79
C PRO A 304 -10.32 -7.63 -25.68
N MET A 305 -10.85 -7.60 -24.45
CA MET A 305 -10.19 -7.04 -23.26
C MET A 305 -9.35 -8.09 -22.51
N VAL A 306 -9.50 -9.38 -22.84
CA VAL A 306 -8.63 -10.45 -22.34
C VAL A 306 -7.32 -10.40 -23.12
N SER A 307 -6.22 -10.39 -22.40
CA SER A 307 -4.91 -10.28 -23.00
C SER A 307 -4.50 -11.52 -23.79
N ASN A 308 -3.62 -11.31 -24.75
CA ASN A 308 -2.98 -12.38 -25.52
C ASN A 308 -1.50 -12.42 -25.13
N ALA A 309 -1.13 -13.46 -24.38
CA ALA A 309 0.21 -13.60 -23.80
C ALA A 309 1.34 -13.50 -24.84
N GLU A 310 1.13 -14.00 -26.06
CA GLU A 310 2.15 -13.89 -27.11
C GLU A 310 2.31 -12.45 -27.61
N ILE A 311 1.21 -11.71 -27.72
CA ILE A 311 1.23 -10.29 -28.13
C ILE A 311 1.84 -9.42 -27.03
N GLU A 312 1.55 -9.72 -25.75
CA GLU A 312 2.17 -9.04 -24.60
C GLU A 312 3.67 -9.28 -24.57
N ARG A 313 4.11 -10.54 -24.68
CA ARG A 313 5.53 -10.90 -24.72
C ARG A 313 6.28 -10.16 -25.84
N ILE A 314 5.72 -10.16 -27.05
CA ILE A 314 6.31 -9.43 -28.19
C ILE A 314 6.37 -7.93 -27.89
N ALA A 315 5.30 -7.33 -27.36
CA ALA A 315 5.27 -5.90 -27.05
C ALA A 315 6.34 -5.52 -26.03
N VAL A 316 6.48 -6.29 -24.95
CA VAL A 316 7.49 -6.06 -23.91
C VAL A 316 8.92 -6.18 -24.47
N GLU A 317 9.22 -7.24 -25.21
CA GLU A 317 10.54 -7.43 -25.84
C GLU A 317 10.90 -6.26 -26.77
N VAL A 318 9.93 -5.79 -27.56
CA VAL A 318 10.11 -4.65 -28.46
C VAL A 318 10.35 -3.35 -27.69
N VAL A 319 9.64 -3.11 -26.58
CA VAL A 319 9.84 -1.91 -25.75
C VAL A 319 11.21 -1.94 -25.06
N ILE A 320 11.64 -3.09 -24.54
CA ILE A 320 12.97 -3.26 -23.96
C ILE A 320 14.04 -2.90 -25.00
N ALA A 321 13.97 -3.51 -26.19
CA ALA A 321 14.92 -3.24 -27.26
C ALA A 321 14.90 -1.75 -27.70
N TYR A 322 13.73 -1.13 -27.75
CA TYR A 322 13.56 0.28 -28.10
C TYR A 322 14.24 1.23 -27.09
N GLU A 323 14.10 0.95 -25.79
CA GLU A 323 14.73 1.75 -24.73
C GLU A 323 16.24 1.51 -24.65
N GLU A 324 16.69 0.26 -24.74
CA GLU A 324 18.12 -0.10 -24.71
C GLU A 324 18.90 0.50 -25.88
N ALA A 325 18.30 0.56 -27.08
CA ALA A 325 18.88 1.23 -28.24
C ALA A 325 19.14 2.73 -28.01
N GLN A 326 18.47 3.35 -27.03
CA GLN A 326 18.63 4.75 -26.64
C GLN A 326 19.54 4.94 -25.41
N GLY A 327 20.20 3.87 -24.97
CA GLY A 327 21.14 3.87 -23.85
C GLY A 327 20.48 3.84 -22.47
N TRP A 328 19.25 3.33 -22.38
CA TRP A 328 18.61 3.05 -21.10
C TRP A 328 18.91 1.62 -20.64
N GLN A 329 18.89 1.40 -19.34
CA GLN A 329 18.90 0.06 -18.75
C GLN A 329 17.50 -0.27 -18.25
N VAL A 330 16.92 -1.35 -18.78
CA VAL A 330 15.54 -1.74 -18.52
C VAL A 330 15.49 -2.95 -17.59
N GLU A 331 14.55 -2.92 -16.65
CA GLU A 331 14.25 -3.99 -15.69
C GLU A 331 12.75 -4.31 -15.79
N SER A 332 12.38 -5.59 -15.99
CA SER A 332 10.98 -6.01 -15.94
C SER A 332 10.54 -6.27 -14.50
N VAL A 333 9.37 -5.75 -14.17
CA VAL A 333 8.67 -5.88 -12.89
C VAL A 333 7.18 -6.27 -13.08
N GLU A 334 6.81 -6.76 -14.28
CA GLU A 334 5.46 -7.21 -14.65
C GLU A 334 4.85 -8.16 -13.61
N SER A 335 5.67 -9.06 -13.10
CA SER A 335 5.25 -10.06 -12.12
C SER A 335 4.95 -9.50 -10.72
N GLU A 336 5.22 -8.23 -10.44
CA GLU A 336 5.11 -7.66 -9.09
C GLU A 336 3.79 -6.90 -8.85
N ASN A 337 2.97 -6.64 -9.88
CA ASN A 337 1.72 -5.86 -9.80
C ASN A 337 1.91 -4.41 -9.30
N ARG A 338 2.97 -3.73 -9.77
CA ARG A 338 3.32 -2.35 -9.38
C ARG A 338 2.52 -1.24 -10.08
N GLY A 339 1.65 -1.62 -11.02
CA GLY A 339 0.88 -0.70 -11.86
C GLY A 339 1.64 -0.19 -13.09
N PHE A 340 2.77 -0.83 -13.40
CA PHE A 340 3.58 -0.68 -14.62
C PHE A 340 4.43 -1.95 -14.79
N ASP A 341 4.90 -2.18 -16.02
CA ASP A 341 5.60 -3.41 -16.42
C ASP A 341 7.12 -3.29 -16.32
N LEU A 342 7.68 -2.14 -16.69
CA LEU A 342 9.12 -1.94 -16.83
C LEU A 342 9.62 -0.71 -16.04
N ILE A 343 10.83 -0.80 -15.51
CA ILE A 343 11.60 0.35 -15.03
C ILE A 343 12.76 0.59 -15.97
N SER A 344 12.79 1.74 -16.63
CA SER A 344 13.88 2.15 -17.52
C SER A 344 14.70 3.24 -16.82
N ARG A 345 16.00 2.99 -16.58
CA ARG A 345 16.91 3.92 -15.90
C ARG A 345 18.01 4.41 -16.84
N LYS A 346 18.29 5.71 -16.79
CA LYS A 346 19.45 6.30 -17.46
C LYS A 346 20.47 6.69 -16.40
N TYR A 347 21.70 6.18 -16.53
CA TYR A 347 22.78 6.44 -15.57
C TYR A 347 23.69 7.56 -16.04
N HIS A 348 24.35 8.20 -15.07
CA HIS A 348 25.40 9.17 -15.36
C HIS A 348 26.59 8.48 -16.02
N ALA A 349 27.16 9.07 -17.08
CA ALA A 349 28.24 8.46 -17.85
C ALA A 349 29.51 8.21 -17.01
N GLU A 350 29.79 9.09 -16.05
CA GLU A 350 30.98 9.01 -15.19
C GLU A 350 30.69 8.40 -13.80
N ASP A 351 29.41 8.24 -13.44
CA ASP A 351 29.01 7.59 -12.19
C ASP A 351 27.87 6.60 -12.46
N PRO A 352 28.19 5.35 -12.82
CA PRO A 352 27.21 4.32 -13.15
C PRO A 352 26.30 3.91 -11.98
N LYS A 353 26.52 4.44 -10.76
CA LYS A 353 25.65 4.18 -9.60
C LYS A 353 24.55 5.22 -9.44
N THR A 354 24.64 6.33 -10.16
CA THR A 354 23.69 7.43 -10.06
C THR A 354 22.79 7.45 -11.28
N ALA A 355 21.53 7.08 -11.09
CA ALA A 355 20.49 7.26 -12.10
C ALA A 355 20.14 8.75 -12.20
N ILE A 356 20.20 9.30 -13.41
CA ILE A 356 19.86 10.70 -13.73
C ILE A 356 18.43 10.87 -14.23
N ALA A 357 17.80 9.78 -14.69
CA ALA A 357 16.41 9.75 -15.07
C ALA A 357 15.86 8.33 -14.90
N VAL A 358 14.57 8.23 -14.56
CA VAL A 358 13.84 6.97 -14.41
C VAL A 358 12.50 7.10 -15.11
N LYS A 359 12.09 6.09 -15.87
CA LYS A 359 10.73 5.96 -16.41
C LYS A 359 10.09 4.72 -15.82
N PHE A 360 8.83 4.83 -15.45
CA PHE A 360 7.95 3.72 -15.09
C PHE A 360 7.03 3.46 -16.28
N ILE A 361 7.23 2.34 -16.97
CA ILE A 361 6.63 2.09 -18.29
C ILE A 361 5.59 0.98 -18.17
N GLU A 362 4.35 1.29 -18.57
CA GLU A 362 3.29 0.33 -18.84
C GLU A 362 3.26 0.00 -20.33
N VAL A 363 3.22 -1.29 -20.68
CA VAL A 363 3.29 -1.77 -22.06
C VAL A 363 1.96 -2.36 -22.49
N LYS A 364 1.37 -1.84 -23.56
CA LYS A 364 0.14 -2.40 -24.13
C LYS A 364 0.37 -2.88 -25.55
N GLY A 365 0.25 -4.19 -25.76
CA GLY A 365 0.38 -4.82 -27.07
C GLY A 365 -0.95 -5.02 -27.80
N ARG A 366 -0.93 -4.84 -29.13
CA ARG A 366 -2.04 -5.21 -30.02
C ARG A 366 -1.54 -5.83 -31.32
N SER A 367 -2.30 -6.81 -31.82
CA SER A 367 -2.00 -7.45 -33.11
C SER A 367 -2.15 -6.50 -34.30
N GLN A 368 -3.03 -5.50 -34.20
CA GLN A 368 -3.29 -4.43 -35.16
C GLN A 368 -3.51 -3.10 -34.41
N VAL A 369 -3.66 -1.98 -35.14
CA VAL A 369 -4.05 -0.69 -34.52
C VAL A 369 -5.44 -0.80 -33.91
N GLY A 370 -5.59 -0.37 -32.66
CA GLY A 370 -6.85 -0.44 -31.93
C GLY A 370 -6.79 0.20 -30.55
N GLU A 371 -7.90 0.14 -29.82
CA GLU A 371 -8.02 0.73 -28.49
C GLU A 371 -7.23 -0.06 -27.43
N VAL A 372 -6.70 0.67 -26.45
CA VAL A 372 -6.04 0.13 -25.27
C VAL A 372 -6.75 0.61 -24.02
N ALA A 373 -6.74 -0.20 -22.98
CA ALA A 373 -7.33 0.12 -21.69
C ALA A 373 -6.27 -0.03 -20.60
N LEU A 374 -6.34 0.83 -19.59
CA LEU A 374 -5.58 0.67 -18.35
C LEU A 374 -6.47 0.03 -17.28
N THR A 375 -5.88 -0.79 -16.42
CA THR A 375 -6.51 -1.22 -15.18
C THR A 375 -6.66 -0.05 -14.20
N ASP A 376 -7.49 -0.19 -13.15
CA ASP A 376 -7.63 0.86 -12.13
C ASP A 376 -6.30 1.10 -11.38
N ASN A 377 -5.53 0.04 -11.11
CA ASN A 377 -4.21 0.15 -10.50
C ASN A 377 -3.22 0.91 -11.40
N GLU A 378 -3.15 0.58 -12.68
CA GLU A 378 -2.31 1.28 -13.68
C GLU A 378 -2.71 2.75 -13.80
N TYR A 379 -4.00 3.05 -13.97
CA TYR A 379 -4.49 4.41 -14.13
C TYR A 379 -4.24 5.28 -12.88
N ARG A 380 -4.44 4.74 -11.68
CA ARG A 380 -4.11 5.44 -10.43
C ARG A 380 -2.61 5.63 -10.26
N THR A 381 -1.80 4.66 -10.70
CA THR A 381 -0.34 4.77 -10.67
C THR A 381 0.16 5.82 -11.64
N ALA A 382 -0.40 5.89 -12.84
CA ALA A 382 -0.14 6.95 -13.81
C ALA A 382 -0.45 8.34 -13.22
N LYS A 383 -1.62 8.53 -12.60
CA LYS A 383 -1.98 9.78 -11.91
C LYS A 383 -1.05 10.17 -10.78
N ARG A 384 -0.44 9.20 -10.11
CA ARG A 384 0.46 9.44 -8.98
C ARG A 384 1.86 9.83 -9.46
N LEU A 385 2.35 9.18 -10.51
CA LEU A 385 3.71 9.33 -11.02
C LEU A 385 3.82 10.43 -12.10
N ASN A 386 2.72 10.85 -12.72
CA ASN A 386 2.66 11.94 -13.70
C ASN A 386 3.73 11.78 -14.80
N GLU A 387 4.66 12.73 -14.92
CA GLU A 387 5.69 12.78 -15.97
C GLU A 387 6.72 11.63 -15.89
N ASP A 388 6.81 10.96 -14.75
CA ASP A 388 7.66 9.77 -14.60
C ASP A 388 6.98 8.50 -15.13
N TYR A 389 5.66 8.53 -15.38
CA TYR A 389 4.89 7.41 -15.93
C TYR A 389 4.74 7.51 -17.44
N TRP A 390 4.96 6.38 -18.10
CA TRP A 390 4.86 6.27 -19.55
C TRP A 390 3.98 5.09 -19.94
N LEU A 391 3.14 5.30 -20.95
CA LEU A 391 2.41 4.25 -21.63
C LEU A 391 3.07 4.01 -22.99
N TYR A 392 3.58 2.81 -23.21
CA TYR A 392 4.14 2.38 -24.48
C TYR A 392 3.13 1.46 -25.16
N VAL A 393 2.50 1.94 -26.22
CA VAL A 393 1.58 1.13 -27.02
C VAL A 393 2.35 0.53 -28.19
N VAL A 394 2.31 -0.79 -28.32
CA VAL A 394 2.94 -1.50 -29.44
C VAL A 394 1.84 -2.04 -30.35
N PHE A 395 1.70 -1.43 -31.52
CA PHE A 395 0.77 -1.88 -32.55
C PHE A 395 1.44 -2.88 -33.50
N ASN A 396 0.62 -3.60 -34.25
CA ASN A 396 1.05 -4.49 -35.32
C ASN A 396 1.99 -5.62 -34.85
N CYS A 397 1.87 -6.05 -33.59
CA CYS A 397 2.74 -7.07 -32.97
C CYS A 397 2.75 -8.41 -33.73
N ALA A 398 1.69 -8.74 -34.47
CA ALA A 398 1.61 -9.96 -35.28
C ALA A 398 2.37 -9.86 -36.62
N THR A 399 2.91 -8.68 -36.95
CA THR A 399 3.60 -8.38 -38.21
C THR A 399 4.89 -7.62 -37.96
N GLN A 400 4.89 -6.29 -38.15
CA GLN A 400 6.01 -5.41 -37.84
C GLN A 400 5.62 -4.50 -36.68
N PRO A 401 6.12 -4.77 -35.45
CA PRO A 401 5.78 -3.99 -34.27
C PRO A 401 6.18 -2.51 -34.39
N GLU A 402 5.30 -1.60 -34.00
CA GLU A 402 5.52 -0.16 -33.97
C GLU A 402 5.31 0.39 -32.55
N VAL A 403 6.33 1.07 -31.99
CA VAL A 403 6.31 1.58 -30.61
C VAL A 403 5.82 3.02 -30.58
N HIS A 404 4.79 3.27 -29.77
CA HIS A 404 4.21 4.59 -29.54
C HIS A 404 4.33 4.98 -28.05
N PRO A 405 5.38 5.73 -27.66
CA PRO A 405 5.58 6.15 -26.28
C PRO A 405 4.75 7.40 -25.95
N ILE A 406 4.05 7.37 -24.81
CA ILE A 406 3.19 8.45 -24.32
C ILE A 406 3.60 8.79 -22.89
N GLN A 407 4.12 10.00 -22.67
CA GLN A 407 4.44 10.50 -21.33
C GLN A 407 3.19 11.06 -20.66
N ASP A 408 3.02 10.78 -19.36
CA ASP A 408 1.88 11.24 -18.56
C ASP A 408 0.53 10.92 -19.23
N PRO A 409 0.24 9.63 -19.48
CA PRO A 409 -0.98 9.21 -20.17
C PRO A 409 -2.24 9.56 -19.38
N ALA A 410 -2.15 9.89 -18.09
CA ALA A 410 -3.28 10.32 -17.27
C ALA A 410 -3.92 11.63 -17.77
N LYS A 411 -3.22 12.41 -18.61
CA LYS A 411 -3.74 13.61 -19.29
C LYS A 411 -4.60 13.32 -20.52
N LEU A 412 -4.66 12.07 -21.00
CA LEU A 412 -5.55 11.69 -22.10
C LEU A 412 -7.02 11.67 -21.64
N ASP A 413 -7.94 11.78 -22.59
CA ASP A 413 -9.39 11.74 -22.35
C ASP A 413 -9.87 10.30 -22.12
N TRP A 414 -9.54 9.74 -20.94
CA TRP A 414 -9.97 8.40 -20.55
C TRP A 414 -11.47 8.34 -20.24
N GLU A 415 -12.18 7.46 -20.93
CA GLU A 415 -13.55 7.09 -20.57
C GLU A 415 -13.54 5.89 -19.61
N ALA A 416 -14.14 6.05 -18.43
CA ALA A 416 -14.27 4.95 -17.48
C ALA A 416 -15.23 3.91 -18.05
N VAL A 417 -14.69 2.82 -18.60
CA VAL A 417 -15.46 1.64 -19.03
C VAL A 417 -15.83 0.81 -17.79
N MET A 418 -16.54 1.42 -16.84
CA MET A 418 -17.18 0.71 -15.73
C MET A 418 -18.44 0.01 -16.27
N ARG A 419 -18.27 -0.97 -17.14
CA ARG A 419 -19.36 -1.91 -17.45
C ARG A 419 -19.48 -2.86 -16.26
N ILE A 420 -20.24 -2.44 -15.26
CA ILE A 420 -21.25 -3.20 -14.48
C ILE A 420 -21.79 -2.23 -13.40
N LYS A 421 -22.79 -1.43 -13.80
CA LYS A 421 -23.89 -0.97 -12.95
C LYS A 421 -25.14 -0.93 -13.82
N HIS A 422 -25.96 -1.98 -13.74
CA HIS A 422 -27.28 -1.94 -14.34
C HIS A 422 -28.23 -1.22 -13.37
N TYR A 423 -28.89 -0.18 -13.85
CA TYR A 423 -30.08 0.37 -13.22
C TYR A 423 -31.27 -0.02 -14.08
N GLN A 424 -32.13 -0.88 -13.55
CA GLN A 424 -33.38 -1.26 -14.18
C GLN A 424 -34.53 -0.67 -13.36
N VAL A 425 -35.45 -0.01 -14.04
CA VAL A 425 -36.71 0.47 -13.46
C VAL A 425 -37.85 -0.30 -14.13
N GLY A 426 -38.78 -0.82 -13.33
CA GLY A 426 -39.94 -1.54 -13.85
C GLY A 426 -40.87 -0.60 -14.61
N ALA A 427 -41.52 -1.08 -15.68
CA ALA A 427 -42.45 -0.29 -16.48
C ALA A 427 -43.55 0.37 -15.62
N ASP A 428 -43.98 -0.29 -14.55
CA ASP A 428 -44.98 0.22 -13.62
C ASP A 428 -44.51 1.49 -12.88
N GLN A 429 -43.22 1.57 -12.52
CA GLN A 429 -42.65 2.77 -11.90
C GLN A 429 -42.48 3.92 -12.91
N ILE A 430 -42.25 3.62 -14.19
CA ILE A 430 -42.21 4.61 -15.28
C ILE A 430 -43.60 5.18 -15.55
N LEU A 431 -44.63 4.33 -15.52
CA LEU A 431 -46.02 4.72 -15.76
C LEU A 431 -46.60 5.51 -14.59
N LEU A 432 -46.28 5.15 -13.35
CA LEU A 432 -46.65 5.91 -12.15
C LEU A 432 -45.99 7.30 -12.12
N ALA A 433 -44.74 7.41 -12.56
CA ALA A 433 -44.02 8.69 -12.62
C ALA A 433 -44.61 9.68 -13.66
N ASN A 434 -45.35 9.18 -14.66
CA ASN A 434 -46.03 10.00 -15.68
C ASN A 434 -47.51 10.29 -15.36
N GLN A 435 -48.02 9.86 -14.21
CA GLN A 435 -49.41 10.09 -13.78
C GLN A 435 -49.54 11.10 -12.63
N GLY A 436 -48.49 11.87 -12.35
CA GLY A 436 -48.48 12.92 -11.32
C GLY A 436 -48.03 14.26 -11.87
N ASP A 437 -48.91 14.92 -12.63
CA ASP A 437 -49.19 16.37 -12.63
C ASP A 437 -50.12 16.67 -13.80
N ASN A 438 -51.41 16.43 -13.58
CA ASN A 438 -52.53 17.08 -14.28
C ASN A 438 -53.60 17.42 -13.24
#